data_AF-A0AA35M688-F1
#
_entry.id   AF-A0AA35M688-F1
#
_cell.length_a   1.000
_cell.length_b   1.000
_cell.length_c   1.000
_cell.angle_alpha   90.00
_cell.angle_beta   90.00
_cell.angle_gamma   90.00
#
_symmetry.space_group_name_H-M   'P 1'
#
loop_
_entity.id
_entity.type
_entity.pdbx_description
1 polymer ?
#
loop_
_entity_poly.entity_id
_entity_poly.type
_entity_poly.pdbx_seq_one_letter_code
_entity_poly.pdbx_strand_id
1 'polypeptide(L)'
;MGRASVHASVSNRKGRCEIGSPAYALAIDCNGNFTITKESDAKDLRENCKIVGGDLIFGGDISENINLDGVEEVRGDWKHNPLSD
;
A
#
# COMPACT_ATOMS: atom_id res chain seq x y z
N MET A 1 4.76 -34.90 30.38
CA MET A 1 5.36 -33.60 30.76
C MET A 1 6.53 -33.36 29.80
N GLY A 2 6.44 -32.54 28.76
CA GLY A 2 6.22 -31.10 28.79
C GLY A 2 7.59 -30.42 28.63
N ARG A 3 7.83 -29.78 27.47
CA ARG A 3 8.63 -28.55 27.28
C ARG A 3 8.64 -28.18 25.79
N ALA A 4 8.00 -27.06 25.49
CA ALA A 4 7.96 -26.42 24.19
C ALA A 4 9.35 -25.90 23.80
N SER A 5 9.75 -26.11 22.55
CA SER A 5 10.81 -25.31 21.94
C SER A 5 10.16 -24.19 21.15
N VAL A 6 10.37 -22.98 21.63
CA VAL A 6 9.95 -21.72 21.02
C VAL A 6 10.66 -21.53 19.69
N HIS A 7 9.90 -21.46 18.60
CA HIS A 7 10.41 -20.95 17.33
C HIS A 7 10.44 -19.42 17.43
N ALA A 8 11.53 -18.86 17.95
CA ALA A 8 11.77 -17.43 17.84
C ALA A 8 12.32 -17.13 16.44
N SER A 9 11.43 -16.97 15.46
CA SER A 9 11.79 -16.38 14.18
C SER A 9 12.06 -14.90 14.42
N VAL A 10 13.31 -14.55 14.76
CA VAL A 10 13.81 -13.18 14.59
C VAL A 10 13.92 -12.94 13.09
N SER A 11 12.79 -12.59 12.44
CA SER A 11 12.79 -12.11 11.07
C SER A 11 13.15 -10.63 11.11
N ASN A 12 14.35 -10.33 10.65
CA ASN A 12 14.94 -9.01 10.57
C ASN A 12 14.02 -8.04 9.79
N ARG A 13 13.34 -7.16 10.52
CA ARG A 13 12.55 -6.03 10.00
C ARG A 13 13.47 -4.96 9.44
N LYS A 14 13.98 -5.13 8.21
CA LYS A 14 14.36 -4.09 7.22
C LYS A 14 15.23 -4.72 6.13
N GLY A 15 14.84 -4.50 4.87
CA GLY A 15 15.78 -4.52 3.75
C GLY A 15 15.95 -5.83 2.99
N ARG A 16 14.85 -6.37 2.43
CA ARG A 16 14.96 -7.37 1.36
C ARG A 16 14.14 -6.93 0.14
N CYS A 17 14.65 -5.93 -0.57
CA CYS A 17 14.35 -5.79 -1.99
C CYS A 17 15.17 -6.89 -2.69
N GLU A 18 14.55 -8.03 -2.97
CA GLU A 18 15.15 -9.10 -3.79
C GLU A 18 15.29 -8.58 -5.23
N ILE A 19 16.53 -8.44 -5.70
CA ILE A 19 16.85 -7.99 -7.06
C ILE A 19 16.74 -9.18 -8.00
N GLY A 20 15.56 -9.37 -8.59
CA GLY A 20 15.34 -10.26 -9.73
C GLY A 20 14.35 -9.58 -10.67
N SER A 21 14.86 -8.95 -11.73
CA SER A 21 14.03 -8.26 -12.73
C SER A 21 13.19 -9.27 -13.53
N PRO A 22 11.87 -9.21 -13.39
CA PRO A 22 11.02 -8.92 -14.54
C PRO A 22 10.12 -7.73 -14.18
N ALA A 23 10.24 -6.63 -14.94
CA ALA A 23 9.41 -5.42 -14.88
C ALA A 23 8.93 -5.04 -13.47
N TYR A 24 9.68 -4.19 -12.76
CA TYR A 24 9.38 -3.69 -11.40
C TYR A 24 7.90 -3.27 -11.20
N ALA A 25 7.04 -4.23 -10.91
CA ALA A 25 5.83 -4.01 -10.15
C ALA A 25 6.31 -3.83 -8.72
N LEU A 26 6.39 -2.58 -8.26
CA LEU A 26 6.51 -2.32 -6.84
C LEU A 26 5.34 -3.06 -6.19
N ALA A 27 5.61 -4.14 -5.46
CA ALA A 27 4.57 -4.90 -4.79
C ALA A 27 3.84 -3.92 -3.87
N ILE A 28 2.62 -3.56 -4.26
CA ILE A 28 1.82 -2.58 -3.52
C ILE A 28 1.46 -3.24 -2.20
N ASP A 29 1.91 -2.64 -1.09
CA ASP A 29 1.52 -3.11 0.23
C ASP A 29 0.10 -2.66 0.51
N CYS A 30 -0.87 -3.53 0.20
CA CYS A 30 -2.28 -3.25 0.42
C CYS A 30 -2.61 -3.03 1.90
N ASN A 31 -1.77 -3.48 2.85
CA ASN A 31 -1.98 -3.23 4.28
C ASN A 31 -1.38 -1.91 4.78
N GLY A 32 -0.59 -1.24 3.93
CA GLY A 32 0.09 0.01 4.24
C GLY A 32 -0.74 1.24 3.90
N ASN A 33 -0.16 2.41 4.15
CA ASN A 33 -0.72 3.67 3.66
C ASN A 33 -0.41 3.86 2.18
N PHE A 34 -1.38 4.35 1.42
CA PHE A 34 -1.27 4.54 -0.01
C PHE A 34 -1.58 5.98 -0.38
N THR A 35 -0.67 6.62 -1.11
CA THR A 35 -0.82 8.00 -1.56
C THR A 35 -1.16 8.03 -3.04
N ILE A 36 -2.30 8.62 -3.39
CA ILE A 36 -2.74 8.84 -4.77
C ILE A 36 -2.46 10.30 -5.13
N THR A 37 -1.66 10.52 -6.17
CA THR A 37 -1.38 11.86 -6.71
C THR A 37 -1.89 12.05 -8.13
N LYS A 38 -2.21 10.96 -8.83
CA LYS A 38 -2.63 10.91 -10.24
C LYS A 38 -3.39 9.61 -10.53
N GLU A 39 -4.10 9.54 -11.65
CA GLU A 39 -4.91 8.36 -12.02
C GLU A 39 -4.07 7.08 -12.07
N SER A 40 -2.81 7.15 -12.49
CA SER A 40 -1.94 5.95 -12.55
C SER A 40 -1.76 5.28 -11.18
N ASP A 41 -1.65 6.07 -10.10
CA ASP A 41 -1.47 5.53 -8.75
C ASP A 41 -2.74 4.80 -8.29
N ALA A 42 -3.90 5.38 -8.59
CA ALA A 42 -5.19 4.74 -8.32
C ALA A 42 -5.42 3.50 -9.19
N LYS A 43 -4.94 3.50 -10.44
CA LYS A 43 -4.95 2.33 -11.30
C LYS A 43 -4.11 1.19 -10.71
N ASP A 44 -2.90 1.51 -10.28
CA ASP A 44 -2.01 0.54 -9.65
C ASP A 44 -2.67 -0.04 -8.38
N LEU A 45 -3.31 0.81 -7.57
CA LEU A 45 -4.05 0.37 -6.38
C LEU A 45 -5.19 -0.60 -6.71
N ARG A 46 -6.09 -0.26 -7.65
CA ARG A 46 -7.24 -1.14 -8.00
C ARG A 46 -6.82 -2.46 -8.64
N GLU A 47 -5.69 -2.49 -9.36
CA GLU A 47 -5.19 -3.71 -10.01
C GLU A 47 -4.56 -4.69 -9.00
N ASN A 48 -4.04 -4.17 -7.88
CA ASN A 48 -3.30 -4.97 -6.89
C ASN A 48 -4.05 -5.17 -5.56
N CYS A 49 -4.91 -4.22 -5.16
CA CYS A 49 -5.53 -4.15 -3.85
C CYS A 49 -7.05 -3.95 -3.94
N LYS A 50 -7.80 -4.96 -3.49
CA LYS A 50 -9.25 -4.83 -3.25
C LYS A 50 -9.56 -4.21 -1.89
N ILE A 51 -8.73 -4.49 -0.89
CA ILE A 51 -8.89 -4.00 0.48
C ILE A 51 -7.61 -3.27 0.84
N VAL A 52 -7.74 -1.99 1.20
CA VAL A 52 -6.64 -1.17 1.73
C VAL A 52 -6.68 -1.23 3.25
N GLY A 53 -5.69 -1.86 3.86
CA GLY A 53 -5.56 -2.00 5.31
C GLY A 53 -5.13 -0.72 6.02
N GLY A 54 -4.43 0.18 5.34
CA GLY A 54 -3.98 1.46 5.88
C GLY A 54 -4.74 2.66 5.33
N ASP A 55 -4.16 3.85 5.53
CA ASP A 55 -4.77 5.12 5.14
C ASP A 55 -4.69 5.34 3.63
N LEU A 56 -5.77 5.89 3.06
CA LEU A 56 -5.81 6.36 1.69
C LEU A 56 -5.60 7.87 1.68
N ILE A 57 -4.48 8.32 1.10
CA ILE A 57 -4.06 9.72 1.13
C ILE A 57 -4.12 10.28 -0.28
N PHE A 58 -4.96 11.29 -0.51
CA PHE A 58 -4.97 12.05 -1.74
C PHE A 58 -3.98 13.20 -1.60
N GLY A 59 -2.90 13.17 -2.38
CA GLY A 59 -1.79 14.11 -2.29
C GLY A 59 -1.82 15.15 -3.41
N GLY A 60 -1.56 16.41 -3.05
CA GLY A 60 -1.44 17.51 -4.01
C GLY A 60 -2.79 17.97 -4.60
N ASP A 61 -2.73 18.75 -5.67
CA ASP A 61 -3.91 19.22 -6.40
C ASP A 61 -4.30 18.20 -7.48
N ILE A 62 -5.21 17.32 -7.12
CA ILE A 62 -5.80 16.37 -8.06
C ILE A 62 -6.84 17.12 -8.91
N SER A 63 -6.42 17.58 -10.09
CA SER A 63 -7.29 18.25 -11.07
C SER A 63 -8.06 17.27 -11.98
N GLU A 64 -7.83 15.96 -11.82
CA GLU A 64 -8.38 14.89 -12.65
C GLU A 64 -9.31 13.97 -11.85
N ASN A 65 -10.18 13.22 -12.53
CA ASN A 65 -11.12 12.33 -11.85
C ASN A 65 -10.43 11.00 -11.49
N ILE A 66 -10.19 10.77 -10.21
CA ILE A 66 -9.61 9.52 -9.71
C ILE A 66 -10.70 8.47 -9.54
N ASN A 67 -10.57 7.35 -10.25
CA ASN A 67 -11.48 6.22 -10.12
C ASN A 67 -10.86 5.11 -9.25
N LEU A 68 -11.58 4.72 -8.20
CA LEU A 68 -11.22 3.63 -7.29
C LEU A 68 -12.08 2.38 -7.47
N ASP A 69 -12.79 2.28 -8.60
CA ASP A 69 -13.54 1.09 -8.98
C ASP A 69 -12.60 -0.13 -9.01
N GLY A 70 -12.79 -1.02 -8.03
CA GLY A 70 -11.90 -2.16 -7.73
C GLY A 70 -11.42 -2.20 -6.28
N VAL A 71 -11.38 -1.04 -5.60
CA VAL A 71 -11.19 -0.98 -4.14
C VAL A 71 -12.56 -1.16 -3.47
N GLU A 72 -12.75 -2.30 -2.83
CA GLU A 72 -13.97 -2.69 -2.14
C GLU A 72 -14.03 -2.11 -0.71
N GLU A 73 -12.88 -1.95 -0.05
CA GLU A 73 -12.81 -1.51 1.35
C GLU A 73 -11.51 -0.75 1.64
N VAL A 74 -11.60 0.30 2.47
CA VAL A 74 -10.46 0.99 3.09
C VAL A 74 -10.66 0.92 4.60
N ARG A 75 -9.72 0.28 5.30
CA ARG A 75 -9.75 0.07 6.76
C ARG A 75 -9.07 1.19 7.53
N GLY A 76 -8.19 1.94 6.89
CA GLY A 76 -7.61 3.16 7.47
C GLY A 76 -8.46 4.39 7.19
N ASP A 77 -7.86 5.55 7.44
CA ASP A 77 -8.51 6.84 7.25
C ASP A 77 -8.38 7.35 5.81
N TRP A 78 -9.34 8.20 5.42
CA TRP A 78 -9.31 8.94 4.17
C TRP A 78 -8.73 10.32 4.45
N LYS A 79 -7.55 10.61 3.90
CA LYS A 79 -6.83 11.85 4.14
C LYS A 79 -6.67 12.62 2.85
N HIS A 80 -6.83 13.92 2.91
CA HIS A 80 -6.38 14.83 1.87
C HIS A 80 -5.18 15.57 2.41
N ASN A 81 -4.02 15.37 1.79
CA ASN A 81 -2.81 16.11 2.11
C ASN A 81 -2.52 17.04 0.93
N PRO A 82 -3.16 18.22 0.89
CA PRO A 82 -2.79 19.23 -0.09
C PRO A 82 -1.32 19.55 0.16
N LEU A 83 -0.49 19.45 -0.87
CA LEU A 83 0.89 19.90 -0.77
C LEU A 83 0.80 21.39 -0.44
N SER A 84 1.07 21.74 0.81
CA SER A 84 1.13 23.14 1.24
C SER A 84 2.44 23.67 0.67
N ASP A 85 2.32 24.53 -0.36
CA ASP A 85 3.41 25.38 -0.85
C ASP A 85 3.99 26.24 0.29
#